data_AF-A0A7W7ZX05-F1
#
_entry.id   AF-A0A7W7ZX05-F1
#
_cell.length_a   1.000
_cell.length_b   1.000
_cell.length_c   1.000
_cell.angle_alpha   90.00
_cell.angle_beta   90.00
_cell.angle_gamma   90.00
#
_symmetry.space_group_name_H-M   'P 1'
#
loop_
_entity.id
_entity.type
_entity.pdbx_description
1 polymer ?
#
loop_
_entity_poly.entity_id
_entity_poly.type
_entity_poly.pdbx_seq_one_letter_code
_entity_poly.pdbx_strand_id
1 'polypeptide(L)'
;MIIRTLWRILLVAAALTGVALALVELRNPWVTFTVQSNTVLAAYYLWLLAARREGGPSVRGAVTLYLVVTGVVAFFALPLPQSARNLLLHCVTPLMVLIDWTAFAHTRRPGWTDPFKWLAFPLGYAVLVLLTAPDLPVRMARRHLNLTEISFIDYVLAALGFSIVFLIAGYALIALTHISTSIGKGAQKGRHHHAGKDDRIPRGP
;
A
#
# COMPACT_ATOMS: atom_id res chain seq x y z
N MET A 1 4.57 3.67 -21.70
CA MET A 1 4.60 2.22 -21.41
C MET A 1 5.90 1.82 -20.72
N ILE A 2 7.07 2.17 -21.25
CA ILE A 2 8.40 1.82 -20.69
C ILE A 2 8.60 2.35 -19.25
N ILE A 3 8.35 3.64 -18.99
CA ILE A 3 8.54 4.27 -17.67
C ILE A 3 7.79 3.51 -16.56
N ARG A 4 6.52 3.15 -16.81
CA ARG A 4 5.69 2.40 -15.86
C ARG A 4 6.25 1.01 -15.58
N THR A 5 6.73 0.32 -16.60
CA THR A 5 7.34 -1.01 -16.43
C THR A 5 8.62 -0.92 -15.62
N LEU A 6 9.51 0.04 -15.93
CA LEU A 6 10.72 0.29 -15.14
C LEU A 6 10.39 0.62 -13.68
N TRP A 7 9.39 1.48 -13.45
CA TRP A 7 8.91 1.80 -12.10
C TRP A 7 8.48 0.56 -11.32
N ARG A 8 7.68 -0.31 -11.94
CA ARG A 8 7.21 -1.56 -11.32
C ARG A 8 8.35 -2.54 -11.06
N ILE A 9 9.35 -2.62 -11.95
CA ILE A 9 10.56 -3.43 -11.72
C ILE A 9 11.32 -2.92 -10.50
N LEU A 10 11.53 -1.60 -10.39
CA LEU A 10 12.20 -0.99 -9.24
C LEU A 10 11.41 -1.20 -7.94
N LEU A 11 10.07 -1.07 -7.98
CA LEU A 11 9.19 -1.34 -6.86
C LEU A 11 9.33 -2.78 -6.35
N VAL A 12 9.31 -3.75 -7.27
CA VAL A 12 9.51 -5.17 -6.95
C VAL A 12 10.90 -5.40 -6.38
N ALA A 13 11.95 -4.83 -6.98
CA ALA A 13 13.32 -4.98 -6.50
C ALA A 13 13.49 -4.43 -5.08
N ALA A 14 12.92 -3.26 -4.78
CA ALA A 14 12.92 -2.66 -3.45
C ALA A 14 12.23 -3.56 -2.42
N ALA A 15 11.05 -4.10 -2.76
CA ALA A 15 10.31 -5.01 -1.88
C ALA A 15 11.04 -6.32 -1.63
N LEU A 16 11.54 -6.98 -2.69
CA LEU A 16 12.30 -8.22 -2.56
C LEU A 16 13.59 -8.04 -1.77
N THR A 17 14.31 -6.92 -1.99
CA THR A 17 15.52 -6.61 -1.23
C THR A 17 15.20 -6.38 0.24
N GLY A 18 14.17 -5.61 0.55
CA GLY A 18 13.73 -5.39 1.93
C GLY A 18 13.31 -6.69 2.63
N VAL A 19 12.57 -7.56 1.93
CA VAL A 19 12.18 -8.88 2.44
C VAL A 19 13.40 -9.78 2.63
N ALA A 20 14.33 -9.83 1.68
CA ALA A 20 15.56 -10.63 1.79
C ALA A 20 16.40 -10.20 3.00
N LEU A 21 16.58 -8.89 3.21
CA LEU A 21 17.25 -8.38 4.41
C LEU A 21 16.52 -8.78 5.70
N ALA A 22 15.18 -8.76 5.71
CA ALA A 22 14.42 -9.24 6.86
C ALA A 22 14.61 -10.74 7.13
N LEU A 23 14.72 -11.57 6.07
CA LEU A 23 15.00 -13.00 6.19
C LEU A 23 16.38 -13.29 6.79
N VAL A 24 17.37 -12.45 6.51
CA VAL A 24 18.74 -12.59 7.04
C VAL A 24 18.86 -12.04 8.46
N GLU A 25 18.21 -10.91 8.74
CA GLU A 25 18.43 -10.15 9.98
C GLU A 25 17.46 -10.49 11.11
N LEU A 26 16.29 -11.08 10.83
CA LEU A 26 15.27 -11.38 11.83
C LEU A 26 15.14 -12.89 12.06
N ARG A 27 14.98 -13.28 13.33
CA ARG A 27 14.76 -14.69 13.71
C ARG A 27 13.42 -15.24 13.21
N ASN A 28 12.37 -14.42 13.18
CA ASN A 28 11.05 -14.81 12.69
C ASN A 28 10.37 -13.66 11.92
N PRO A 29 10.83 -13.38 10.69
CA PRO A 29 10.36 -12.24 9.89
C PRO A 29 8.88 -12.36 9.50
N TRP A 30 8.40 -13.59 9.30
CA TRP A 30 7.07 -13.89 8.80
C TRP A 30 5.94 -13.58 9.79
N VAL A 31 6.24 -13.40 11.08
CA VAL A 31 5.25 -12.98 12.08
C VAL A 31 4.91 -11.48 11.96
N THR A 32 5.65 -10.71 11.17
CA THR A 32 5.40 -9.27 11.03
C THR A 32 4.49 -8.95 9.84
N PHE A 33 3.50 -8.07 10.06
CA PHE A 33 2.62 -7.59 8.99
C PHE A 33 3.42 -6.96 7.84
N THR A 34 4.49 -6.23 8.18
CA THR A 34 5.36 -5.53 7.21
C THR A 34 6.02 -6.48 6.22
N VAL A 35 6.59 -7.60 6.67
CA VAL A 35 7.21 -8.57 5.76
C VAL A 35 6.14 -9.27 4.92
N GLN A 36 5.02 -9.65 5.53
CA GLN A 36 3.92 -10.29 4.79
C GLN A 36 3.34 -9.36 3.71
N SER A 37 3.05 -8.09 4.04
CA SER A 37 2.47 -7.13 3.10
C SER A 37 3.41 -6.80 1.93
N ASN A 38 4.71 -6.62 2.20
CA ASN A 38 5.73 -6.42 1.17
C ASN A 38 5.90 -7.65 0.27
N THR A 39 5.79 -8.86 0.82
CA THR A 39 5.83 -10.11 0.03
C THR A 39 4.62 -10.21 -0.90
N VAL A 40 3.42 -9.90 -0.40
CA VAL A 40 2.19 -9.85 -1.22
C VAL A 40 2.33 -8.83 -2.34
N LEU A 41 2.89 -7.64 -2.06
CA LEU A 41 3.15 -6.63 -3.09
C LEU A 41 4.13 -7.15 -4.15
N ALA A 42 5.27 -7.72 -3.75
CA ALA A 42 6.25 -8.25 -4.67
C ALA A 42 5.65 -9.33 -5.58
N ALA A 43 4.92 -10.29 -5.00
CA ALA A 43 4.23 -11.34 -5.75
C ALA A 43 3.19 -10.78 -6.73
N TYR A 44 2.39 -9.81 -6.28
CA TYR A 44 1.37 -9.17 -7.12
C TYR A 44 2.00 -8.44 -8.33
N TYR A 45 3.00 -7.59 -8.10
CA TYR A 45 3.63 -6.84 -9.20
C TYR A 45 4.50 -7.71 -10.11
N LEU A 46 5.15 -8.75 -9.59
CA LEU A 46 5.80 -9.77 -10.42
C LEU A 46 4.81 -10.45 -11.35
N TRP A 47 3.65 -10.85 -10.84
CA TRP A 47 2.60 -11.46 -11.64
C TRP A 47 2.09 -10.50 -12.74
N LEU A 48 1.90 -9.22 -12.44
CA LEU A 48 1.53 -8.22 -13.46
C LEU A 48 2.58 -8.11 -14.58
N LEU A 49 3.86 -8.07 -14.20
CA LEU A 49 4.97 -7.98 -15.14
C LEU A 49 5.07 -9.24 -16.01
N ALA A 50 4.96 -10.43 -15.41
CA ALA A 50 5.04 -11.71 -16.10
C ALA A 50 3.84 -11.93 -17.04
N ALA A 51 2.62 -11.68 -16.55
CA ALA A 51 1.39 -11.85 -17.33
C ALA A 51 1.15 -10.72 -18.34
N ARG A 52 1.98 -9.67 -18.35
CA ARG A 52 1.89 -8.49 -19.22
C ARG A 52 0.49 -7.87 -19.26
N ARG A 53 -0.21 -7.88 -18.11
CA ARG A 53 -1.58 -7.38 -17.97
C ARG A 53 -1.72 -6.48 -16.76
N GLU A 54 -2.83 -5.76 -16.72
CA GLU A 54 -3.23 -5.01 -15.53
C GLU A 54 -4.08 -5.90 -14.62
N GLY A 55 -3.87 -5.74 -13.31
CA GLY A 55 -4.64 -6.47 -12.30
C GLY A 55 -6.01 -5.85 -12.06
N GLY A 56 -6.88 -6.61 -11.40
CA GLY A 56 -8.18 -6.09 -10.99
C GLY A 56 -8.04 -4.88 -10.05
N PRO A 57 -8.90 -3.85 -10.17
CA PRO A 57 -8.77 -2.63 -9.40
C PRO A 57 -8.89 -2.86 -7.88
N SER A 58 -9.72 -3.82 -7.46
CA SER A 58 -9.88 -4.19 -6.05
C SER A 58 -8.60 -4.80 -5.46
N VAL A 59 -7.98 -5.78 -6.12
CA VAL A 59 -6.74 -6.42 -5.62
C VAL A 59 -5.60 -5.42 -5.55
N ARG A 60 -5.46 -4.59 -6.59
CA ARG A 60 -4.45 -3.52 -6.58
C ARG A 60 -4.67 -2.56 -5.41
N GLY A 61 -5.92 -2.15 -5.18
CA GLY A 61 -6.27 -1.26 -4.06
C GLY A 61 -5.96 -1.88 -2.70
N ALA A 62 -6.23 -3.17 -2.52
CA ALA A 62 -5.87 -3.90 -1.32
C ALA A 62 -4.36 -3.86 -1.06
N VAL A 63 -3.57 -4.23 -2.07
CA VAL A 63 -2.10 -4.23 -2.00
C VAL A 63 -1.56 -2.83 -1.68
N THR A 64 -2.04 -1.80 -2.37
CA THR A 64 -1.66 -0.41 -2.08
C THR A 64 -2.02 -0.02 -0.65
N LEU A 65 -3.23 -0.33 -0.18
CA LEU A 65 -3.68 0.00 1.16
C LEU A 65 -2.79 -0.62 2.23
N TYR A 66 -2.45 -1.92 2.10
CA TYR A 66 -1.63 -2.61 3.09
C TYR A 66 -0.27 -1.94 3.28
N LEU A 67 0.33 -1.50 2.18
CA LEU A 67 1.64 -0.83 2.20
C LEU A 67 1.52 0.62 2.67
N VAL A 68 0.49 1.36 2.25
CA VAL A 68 0.25 2.73 2.74
C VAL A 68 0.07 2.73 4.26
N VAL A 69 -0.77 1.83 4.79
CA VAL A 69 -0.94 1.70 6.25
C VAL A 69 0.37 1.30 6.91
N THR A 70 1.16 0.38 6.31
CA THR A 70 2.49 0.02 6.82
C THR A 70 3.41 1.23 6.95
N GLY A 71 3.46 2.10 5.93
CA GLY A 71 4.29 3.30 5.94
C GLY A 71 3.77 4.37 6.91
N VAL A 72 2.46 4.58 6.96
CA VAL A 72 1.82 5.55 7.88
C VAL A 72 2.05 5.13 9.33
N VAL A 73 1.79 3.87 9.68
CA VAL A 73 2.04 3.36 11.04
C VAL A 73 3.51 3.50 11.40
N ALA A 74 4.42 3.13 10.48
CA ALA A 74 5.85 3.30 10.73
C ALA A 74 6.26 4.76 10.95
N PHE A 75 5.73 5.69 10.15
CA PHE A 75 6.02 7.12 10.29
C PHE A 75 5.65 7.68 11.67
N PHE A 76 4.53 7.24 12.24
CA PHE A 76 4.08 7.70 13.56
C PHE A 76 4.65 6.89 14.74
N ALA A 77 4.91 5.60 14.55
CA ALA A 77 5.23 4.68 15.64
C ALA A 77 6.72 4.33 15.76
N LEU A 78 7.52 4.59 14.71
CA LEU A 78 8.94 4.21 14.68
C LEU A 78 9.84 5.45 14.52
N PRO A 79 11.07 5.40 15.07
CA PRO A 79 12.08 6.40 14.75
C PRO A 79 12.44 6.33 13.25
N LEU A 80 13.14 7.36 12.77
CA LEU A 80 13.67 7.40 11.40
C LEU A 80 14.44 6.11 11.08
N PRO A 81 14.33 5.59 9.84
CA PRO A 81 14.94 4.33 9.46
C PRO A 81 16.47 4.40 9.53
N GLN A 82 17.07 3.54 10.35
CA GLN A 82 18.52 3.45 10.52
C GLN A 82 19.16 2.28 9.76
N SER A 83 18.36 1.49 9.04
CA SER A 83 18.83 0.36 8.23
C SER A 83 18.17 0.34 6.86
N ALA A 84 18.86 -0.27 5.89
CA ALA A 84 18.31 -0.46 4.54
C ALA A 84 16.99 -1.24 4.58
N ARG A 85 16.89 -2.29 5.41
CA ARG A 85 15.65 -3.05 5.62
C ARG A 85 14.50 -2.15 6.04
N ASN A 86 14.69 -1.34 7.08
CA ASN A 86 13.63 -0.49 7.61
C ASN A 86 13.26 0.61 6.59
N LEU A 87 14.24 1.22 5.93
CA LEU A 87 14.01 2.22 4.88
C LEU A 87 13.20 1.63 3.72
N LEU A 88 13.60 0.45 3.24
CA LEU A 88 12.94 -0.19 2.10
C LEU A 88 11.50 -0.58 2.44
N LEU A 89 11.29 -1.31 3.54
CA LEU A 89 9.99 -1.89 3.90
C LEU A 89 8.98 -0.88 4.45
N HIS A 90 9.43 0.20 5.09
CA HIS A 90 8.55 1.18 5.74
C HIS A 90 8.45 2.52 5.02
N CYS A 91 9.38 2.85 4.10
CA CYS A 91 9.36 4.16 3.43
C CYS A 91 9.35 4.03 1.91
N VAL A 92 10.32 3.33 1.33
CA VAL A 92 10.49 3.27 -0.14
C VAL A 92 9.32 2.52 -0.79
N THR A 93 9.01 1.30 -0.35
CA THR A 93 7.94 0.52 -0.98
C THR A 93 6.55 1.11 -0.74
N PRO A 94 6.19 1.63 0.46
CA PRO A 94 4.91 2.33 0.65
C PRO A 94 4.75 3.57 -0.24
N LEU A 95 5.80 4.39 -0.32
CA LEU A 95 5.74 5.60 -1.14
C LEU A 95 5.65 5.25 -2.63
N MET A 96 6.46 4.28 -3.08
CA MET A 96 6.50 3.91 -4.49
C MET A 96 5.19 3.29 -4.98
N VAL A 97 4.53 2.47 -4.16
CA VAL A 97 3.23 1.89 -4.53
C VAL A 97 2.11 2.93 -4.51
N LEU A 98 2.17 3.92 -3.60
CA LEU A 98 1.22 5.03 -3.59
C LEU A 98 1.38 5.92 -4.83
N ILE A 99 2.62 6.18 -5.25
CA ILE A 99 2.89 6.88 -6.52
C ILE A 99 2.41 6.03 -7.69
N ASP A 100 2.66 4.71 -7.71
CA ASP A 100 2.17 3.85 -8.79
C ASP A 100 0.63 3.89 -8.88
N TRP A 101 -0.05 3.86 -7.74
CA TRP A 101 -1.50 3.95 -7.62
C TRP A 101 -2.06 5.26 -8.17
N THR A 102 -1.42 6.40 -7.85
CA THR A 102 -1.91 7.73 -8.20
C THR A 102 -1.48 8.19 -9.60
N ALA A 103 -0.22 7.96 -9.98
CA ALA A 103 0.35 8.43 -11.25
C ALA A 103 0.05 7.49 -12.43
N PHE A 104 -0.09 6.19 -12.18
CA PHE A 104 -0.41 5.19 -13.21
C PHE A 104 -1.82 4.60 -13.02
N ALA A 105 -2.74 5.40 -12.47
CA ALA A 105 -4.15 5.05 -12.25
C ALA A 105 -4.85 4.68 -13.58
N HIS A 106 -5.68 3.64 -13.55
CA HIS A 106 -6.42 3.15 -14.72
C HIS A 106 -7.87 3.61 -14.70
N THR A 107 -8.54 3.47 -15.86
CA THR A 107 -9.95 3.82 -16.08
C THR A 107 -10.96 3.09 -15.18
N ARG A 108 -10.57 1.97 -14.56
CA ARG A 108 -11.42 1.17 -13.65
C ARG A 108 -11.02 1.40 -12.20
N ARG A 109 -12.02 1.62 -11.34
CA ARG A 109 -11.87 1.95 -9.93
C ARG A 109 -12.34 0.79 -9.04
N PRO A 110 -11.83 0.67 -7.81
CA PRO A 110 -12.44 -0.20 -6.81
C PRO A 110 -13.88 0.24 -6.53
N GLY A 111 -14.74 -0.72 -6.20
CA GLY A 111 -16.08 -0.43 -5.69
C GLY A 111 -16.05 0.00 -4.23
N TRP A 112 -17.08 0.72 -3.78
CA TRP A 112 -17.22 1.19 -2.39
C TRP A 112 -17.34 0.07 -1.34
N THR A 113 -17.63 -1.15 -1.77
CA THR A 113 -17.64 -2.34 -0.90
C THR A 113 -16.27 -3.02 -0.79
N ASP A 114 -15.31 -2.65 -1.64
CA ASP A 114 -13.99 -3.30 -1.66
C ASP A 114 -13.17 -3.13 -0.36
N PRO A 115 -13.23 -2.00 0.38
CA PRO A 115 -12.52 -1.87 1.66
C PRO A 115 -12.86 -2.98 2.67
N PHE A 116 -14.10 -3.47 2.69
CA PHE A 116 -14.48 -4.61 3.53
C PHE A 116 -13.80 -5.91 3.11
N LYS A 117 -13.64 -6.14 1.79
CA LYS A 117 -12.90 -7.32 1.29
C LYS A 117 -11.42 -7.21 1.63
N TRP A 118 -10.87 -5.99 1.64
CA TRP A 118 -9.47 -5.74 1.97
C TRP A 118 -9.16 -6.02 3.44
N LEU A 119 -10.16 -6.02 4.34
CA LEU A 119 -9.97 -6.42 5.73
C LEU A 119 -9.61 -7.90 5.91
N ALA A 120 -9.87 -8.75 4.91
CA ALA A 120 -9.58 -10.18 5.04
C ALA A 120 -8.11 -10.46 5.42
N PHE A 121 -7.18 -9.68 4.86
CA PHE A 121 -5.75 -9.85 5.13
C PHE A 121 -5.33 -9.39 6.55
N PRO A 122 -5.61 -8.15 7.00
CA PRO A 122 -5.27 -7.75 8.37
C PRO A 122 -6.02 -8.55 9.44
N LEU A 123 -7.24 -9.02 9.18
CA LEU A 123 -7.94 -9.94 10.10
C LEU A 123 -7.26 -11.32 10.14
N GLY A 124 -6.84 -11.86 9.00
CA GLY A 124 -6.04 -13.08 8.95
C GLY A 124 -4.71 -12.95 9.68
N TYR A 125 -4.06 -11.79 9.56
CA TYR A 125 -2.85 -11.47 10.33
C TYR A 125 -3.13 -11.43 11.83
N ALA A 126 -4.24 -10.82 12.25
CA ALA A 126 -4.64 -10.82 13.65
C ALA A 126 -4.78 -12.26 14.18
N VAL A 127 -5.50 -13.13 13.46
CA VAL A 127 -5.60 -14.55 13.81
C VAL A 127 -4.21 -15.21 13.90
N LEU A 128 -3.31 -14.95 12.95
CA LEU A 128 -1.95 -15.48 12.99
C LEU A 128 -1.15 -15.02 14.22
N VAL A 129 -1.27 -13.75 14.62
CA VAL A 129 -0.66 -13.23 15.86
C VAL A 129 -1.20 -13.96 17.07
N LEU A 130 -2.51 -14.21 17.13
CA LEU A 130 -3.14 -14.95 18.23
C LEU A 130 -2.65 -16.40 18.30
N LEU A 131 -2.51 -17.07 17.15
CA LEU A 131 -2.04 -18.47 17.06
C LEU A 131 -0.55 -18.64 17.35
N THR A 132 0.27 -17.62 17.05
CA THR A 132 1.73 -17.66 17.27
C THR A 132 2.14 -17.17 18.67
N ALA A 133 1.19 -16.63 19.44
CA ALA A 133 1.39 -16.15 20.80
C ALA A 133 1.83 -17.20 21.86
N PRO A 134 1.55 -18.52 21.77
CA PRO A 134 1.98 -19.49 22.79
C PRO A 134 3.50 -19.74 22.82
N ASP A 135 4.16 -19.71 21.65
CA ASP A 135 5.56 -20.15 21.48
C ASP A 135 6.56 -19.01 21.22
N LEU A 136 6.10 -17.77 21.13
CA LEU A 136 6.97 -16.60 21.09
C LEU A 136 7.19 -16.12 22.53
N PRO A 137 8.29 -16.49 23.21
CA PRO A 137 8.54 -16.01 24.56
C PRO A 137 8.63 -14.50 24.53
N VAL A 138 7.55 -13.80 24.91
CA VAL A 138 7.46 -12.72 25.90
C VAL A 138 8.54 -11.61 25.79
N ARG A 139 9.29 -11.47 24.70
CA ARG A 139 10.48 -10.58 24.60
C ARG A 139 10.60 -9.81 23.30
N MET A 140 10.00 -10.23 22.19
CA MET A 140 10.08 -9.45 20.94
C MET A 140 9.03 -8.33 20.84
N ALA A 141 7.97 -8.38 21.66
CA ALA A 141 7.01 -7.28 21.81
C ALA A 141 7.51 -6.15 22.73
N ARG A 142 8.67 -6.29 23.37
CA ARG A 142 9.12 -5.42 24.47
C ARG A 142 10.26 -4.48 24.09
N ARG A 143 9.89 -3.32 23.54
CA ARG A 143 10.65 -2.07 23.80
C ARG A 143 9.78 -0.83 23.97
N HIS A 144 8.52 -0.85 23.53
CA HIS A 144 7.65 0.35 23.59
C HIS A 144 6.28 0.14 24.26
N LEU A 145 5.88 -1.09 24.56
CA LEU A 145 4.61 -1.38 25.23
C LEU A 145 4.90 -2.29 26.44
N ASN A 146 4.56 -1.84 27.65
CA ASN A 146 4.59 -2.61 28.89
C ASN A 146 3.52 -3.72 28.86
N LEU A 147 3.70 -4.71 27.98
CA LEU A 147 2.74 -5.80 27.80
C LEU A 147 3.19 -7.01 28.59
N THR A 148 3.17 -6.90 29.91
CA THR A 148 3.14 -8.11 30.74
C THR A 148 1.75 -8.75 30.76
N GLU A 149 0.66 -8.04 30.42
CA GLU A 149 -0.69 -8.61 30.36
C GLU A 149 -1.58 -7.84 29.35
N ILE A 150 -1.55 -8.19 28.05
CA ILE A 150 -2.67 -7.82 27.17
C ILE A 150 -3.73 -8.88 27.38
N SER A 151 -4.90 -8.49 27.90
CA SER A 151 -6.03 -9.40 27.97
C SER A 151 -6.52 -9.74 26.56
N PHE A 152 -7.18 -10.89 26.40
CA PHE A 152 -7.82 -11.22 25.12
C PHE A 152 -8.79 -10.11 24.66
N ILE A 153 -9.45 -9.44 25.60
CA ILE A 153 -10.36 -8.32 25.34
C ILE A 153 -9.59 -7.13 24.75
N ASP A 154 -8.47 -6.73 25.36
CA ASP A 154 -7.64 -5.62 24.87
C ASP A 154 -7.10 -5.90 23.46
N TYR A 155 -6.74 -7.16 23.19
CA TYR A 155 -6.33 -7.60 21.87
C TYR A 155 -7.45 -7.45 20.84
N VAL A 156 -8.66 -7.92 21.16
CA VAL A 156 -9.83 -7.80 20.27
C VAL A 156 -10.18 -6.33 20.03
N LEU A 157 -10.16 -5.49 21.07
CA LEU A 157 -10.41 -4.06 20.95
C LEU A 157 -9.37 -3.38 20.05
N ALA A 158 -8.09 -3.73 20.20
CA ALA A 158 -7.04 -3.23 19.33
C ALA A 158 -7.25 -3.68 17.87
N ALA A 159 -7.60 -4.95 17.64
CA ALA A 159 -7.88 -5.48 16.31
C ALA A 159 -9.08 -4.79 15.65
N LEU A 160 -10.14 -4.51 16.41
CA LEU A 160 -11.30 -3.73 15.95
C LEU A 160 -10.91 -2.29 15.62
N GLY A 161 -10.15 -1.63 16.49
CA GLY A 161 -9.62 -0.29 16.26
C GLY A 161 -8.79 -0.21 14.99
N PHE A 162 -7.84 -1.13 14.79
CA PHE A 162 -7.07 -1.23 13.55
C PHE A 162 -7.95 -1.49 12.34
N SER A 163 -8.98 -2.34 12.45
CA SER A 163 -9.93 -2.60 11.35
C SER A 163 -10.67 -1.33 10.93
N ILE A 164 -11.09 -0.50 11.88
CA ILE A 164 -11.72 0.80 11.60
C ILE A 164 -10.73 1.72 10.87
N VAL A 165 -9.48 1.81 11.34
CA VAL A 165 -8.43 2.60 10.67
C VAL A 165 -8.19 2.11 9.23
N PHE A 166 -8.14 0.79 9.01
CA PHE A 166 -8.01 0.21 7.67
C PHE A 166 -9.19 0.56 6.77
N LEU A 167 -10.42 0.56 7.29
CA LEU A 167 -11.60 0.97 6.51
C LEU A 167 -11.54 2.45 6.14
N ILE A 168 -11.22 3.33 7.11
CA ILE A 168 -11.08 4.78 6.86
C ILE A 168 -9.99 5.01 5.80
N ALA A 169 -8.83 4.39 5.94
CA ALA A 169 -7.73 4.50 4.98
C ALA A 169 -8.12 3.93 3.60
N GLY A 170 -8.86 2.83 3.56
CA GLY A 170 -9.37 2.24 2.32
C GLY A 170 -10.34 3.16 1.58
N TYR A 171 -11.29 3.75 2.30
CA TYR A 171 -12.21 4.75 1.74
C TYR A 171 -11.48 6.03 1.30
N ALA A 172 -10.49 6.50 2.07
CA ALA A 172 -9.65 7.63 1.68
C ALA A 172 -8.85 7.33 0.40
N LEU A 173 -8.32 6.10 0.27
CA LEU A 173 -7.60 5.66 -0.93
C LEU A 173 -8.52 5.63 -2.16
N ILE A 174 -9.76 5.16 -2.00
CA ILE A 174 -10.78 5.22 -3.06
C ILE A 174 -11.09 6.68 -3.39
N ALA A 175 -11.37 7.53 -2.42
CA ALA A 175 -11.67 8.95 -2.64
C ALA A 175 -10.53 9.68 -3.40
N LEU A 176 -9.28 9.37 -3.08
CA LEU A 176 -8.10 9.92 -3.78
C LEU A 176 -8.12 9.60 -5.27
N THR A 177 -8.57 8.39 -5.66
CA THR A 177 -8.71 8.04 -7.08
C THR A 177 -9.78 8.84 -7.80
N HIS A 178 -10.84 9.26 -7.10
CA HIS A 178 -11.90 10.09 -7.69
C HIS A 178 -11.42 11.53 -7.94
N ILE A 179 -10.60 12.07 -7.05
CA ILE A 179 -10.05 13.44 -7.18
C ILE A 179 -9.04 13.51 -8.33
N SER A 180 -8.07 12.59 -8.36
CA SER A 180 -6.98 12.61 -9.36
C SER A 180 -7.50 12.50 -10.81
N THR A 181 -8.55 11.72 -11.03
CA THR A 181 -9.17 11.62 -12.37
C THR A 181 -10.03 12.83 -12.73
N SER A 182 -10.60 13.54 -11.76
CA SER A 182 -11.37 14.77 -12.03
C SER A 182 -10.45 15.90 -12.51
N ILE A 183 -9.26 16.00 -11.91
CA ILE A 183 -8.21 16.96 -12.33
C ILE A 183 -7.73 16.66 -13.76
N GLY A 184 -7.49 15.38 -14.09
CA GLY A 184 -7.06 14.97 -15.43
C GLY A 184 -8.06 15.32 -16.54
N LYS A 185 -9.37 15.14 -16.28
CA LYS A 185 -10.44 15.51 -17.23
C LYS A 185 -10.56 17.03 -17.41
N GLY A 186 -10.40 17.81 -16.34
CA GLY A 186 -10.44 19.28 -16.39
C GLY A 186 -9.31 19.87 -17.23
N ALA A 187 -8.08 19.35 -17.06
CA ALA A 187 -6.90 19.78 -17.83
C ALA A 187 -7.03 19.47 -19.33
N GLN A 188 -7.62 18.32 -19.70
CA GLN A 188 -7.85 17.94 -21.09
C GLN A 188 -8.95 18.81 -21.75
N LYS A 189 -10.04 19.11 -21.02
CA LYS A 189 -11.13 19.97 -21.51
C LYS A 189 -10.67 21.42 -21.76
N GLY A 190 -9.79 21.97 -20.91
CA GLY A 190 -9.19 23.29 -21.10
C GLY A 190 -8.30 23.40 -22.35
N ARG A 191 -7.51 22.36 -22.66
CA ARG A 191 -6.66 22.31 -23.86
C ARG A 191 -7.47 22.29 -25.16
N HIS A 192 -8.59 21.56 -25.21
CA HIS A 192 -9.47 21.57 -26.38
C HIS A 192 -10.18 22.92 -26.60
N HIS A 193 -10.47 23.66 -25.52
CA HIS A 193 -11.10 24.98 -25.62
C HIS A 193 -10.12 26.09 -26.08
N HIS A 194 -8.82 25.96 -25.80
CA HIS A 194 -7.81 26.90 -26.28
C HIS A 194 -7.43 26.64 -27.74
N ALA A 195 -7.31 25.37 -28.16
CA ALA A 195 -7.02 25.01 -29.55
C ALA A 195 -8.13 25.44 -30.53
N GLY A 196 -9.41 25.43 -30.13
CA GLY A 196 -10.53 25.88 -30.97
C GLY A 196 -10.68 27.39 -31.12
N LYS A 197 -9.82 28.19 -30.49
CA LYS A 197 -9.87 29.67 -30.55
C LYS A 197 -8.84 30.27 -31.51
N ASP A 198 -7.74 29.57 -31.80
CA ASP A 198 -6.70 30.02 -32.73
C ASP A 198 -7.09 29.84 -34.22
N ASP A 199 -8.04 28.95 -34.53
CA ASP A 199 -8.51 28.74 -35.92
C ASP A 199 -9.49 29.81 -36.43
N ARG A 200 -9.77 30.86 -35.64
CA ARG A 200 -10.67 31.97 -36.00
C ARG A 200 -9.94 33.29 -36.31
N ILE A 201 -8.73 33.23 -36.86
CA ILE A 201 -8.17 34.41 -37.53
C ILE A 201 -8.60 34.36 -38.99
N PRO A 202 -9.44 35.32 -39.47
CA PRO A 202 -9.79 35.39 -40.87
C PRO A 202 -8.52 35.67 -41.66
N ARG A 203 -8.19 34.79 -42.60
CA ARG A 203 -7.20 35.11 -43.64
C ARG A 203 -7.82 36.21 -44.48
N GLY A 204 -7.27 37.42 -44.38
CA GLY A 204 -7.71 38.59 -45.13
C GLY A 204 -7.60 38.37 -46.65
N PRO A 205 -8.36 39.16 -47.42
CA PRO A 205 -8.53 39.00 -48.87
C PRO A 205 -7.24 39.15 -49.67
#